data_AF-A0A3B1AW04-F1
#
_entry.id   AF-A0A3B1AW04-F1
#
_cell.length_a   1.000
_cell.length_b   1.000
_cell.length_c   1.000
_cell.angle_alpha   90.00
_cell.angle_beta   90.00
_cell.angle_gamma   90.00
#
_symmetry.space_group_name_H-M   'P 1'
#
loop_
_entity.id
_entity.type
_entity.pdbx_description
1 polymer ?
#
loop_
_entity_poly.entity_id
_entity_poly.type
_entity_poly.pdbx_seq_one_letter_code
_entity_poly.pdbx_strand_id
1 'polypeptide(L)' 'MKQTQLSIKTTGRGSYSITHEIQNIVRDSNITTGLCNIFVQHTSASLMLCENADPQVRDDLETFMAKLAPDGDPMFL' A
#
# COMPACT_ATOMS: atom_id res chain seq x y z
N MET A 1 -22.20 7.39 5.24
CA MET A 1 -20.76 7.49 4.93
C MET A 1 -20.00 6.95 6.13
N LYS A 2 -19.15 5.93 5.95
CA LYS A 2 -18.33 5.36 7.02
C LYS A 2 -16.87 5.71 6.75
N GLN A 3 -16.17 6.20 7.76
CA GLN A 3 -14.75 6.51 7.70
C GLN A 3 -14.04 5.76 8.82
N THR A 4 -12.86 5.24 8.52
CA THR A 4 -12.05 4.50 9.50
C THR A 4 -10.59 4.86 9.25
N GLN A 5 -9.86 5.15 10.33
CA GLN A 5 -8.42 5.38 10.27
C GLN A 5 -7.71 4.04 10.52
N LEU A 6 -6.78 3.70 9.63
CA LEU A 6 -5.98 2.49 9.70
C LEU A 6 -4.52 2.90 9.88
N SER A 7 -3.83 2.29 10.84
CA SER A 7 -2.39 2.47 11.04
C SER A 7 -1.67 1.19 10.64
N ILE A 8 -0.69 1.31 9.75
CA ILE A 8 0.11 0.19 9.27
C ILE A 8 1.52 0.33 9.83
N LYS A 9 1.96 -0.67 10.59
CA LYS A 9 3.33 -0.74 11.08
C LYS A 9 4.22 -1.32 9.99
N THR A 10 5.24 -0.57 9.59
CA THR A 10 6.26 -1.01 8.63
C THR A 10 7.59 -1.27 9.32
N THR A 11 8.46 -2.09 8.71
CA THR A 11 9.80 -2.44 9.23
C THR A 11 10.90 -2.01 8.25
N GLY A 12 10.73 -0.83 7.66
CA GLY A 12 11.64 -0.27 6.64
C GLY A 12 10.95 -0.06 5.30
N ARG A 13 11.73 0.33 4.28
CA ARG A 13 11.26 0.48 2.91
C ARG A 13 10.79 -0.86 2.35
N GLY A 14 9.67 -0.82 1.62
CA GLY A 14 9.11 -1.96 0.91
C GLY A 14 7.61 -1.79 0.67
N SER A 15 7.00 -2.73 -0.03
CA SER A 15 5.55 -2.85 -0.13
C SER A 15 4.97 -3.76 0.95
N TYR A 16 3.81 -3.32 1.47
CA TYR A 16 3.07 -4.02 2.49
C TYR A 16 1.65 -4.24 1.97
N SER A 17 1.20 -5.50 1.97
CA SER A 17 -0.19 -5.78 1.63
C SER A 17 -1.09 -5.31 2.78
N ILE A 18 -2.08 -4.49 2.44
CA ILE A 18 -3.11 -4.00 3.37
C ILE A 18 -4.49 -4.56 3.00
N THR A 19 -4.54 -5.53 2.08
CA THR A 19 -5.79 -6.03 1.49
C THR A 19 -6.73 -6.60 2.55
N HIS A 20 -6.20 -7.33 3.53
CA HIS A 20 -7.01 -7.97 4.56
C HIS A 20 -7.64 -6.94 5.51
N GLU A 21 -6.89 -5.92 5.91
CA GLU A 21 -7.35 -4.81 6.74
C GLU A 21 -8.47 -4.03 6.05
N ILE A 22 -8.29 -3.72 4.75
CA ILE A 22 -9.31 -3.02 3.97
C ILE A 22 -10.56 -3.89 3.79
N GLN A 23 -10.41 -5.18 3.50
CA GLN A 23 -11.55 -6.12 3.40
C GLN A 23 -12.35 -6.20 4.70
N ASN A 24 -11.67 -6.22 5.85
CA ASN A 24 -12.34 -6.23 7.15
C ASN A 24 -13.13 -4.93 7.37
N ILE A 25 -12.54 -3.77 7.07
CA ILE A 25 -13.22 -2.47 7.19
C ILE A 25 -14.45 -2.38 6.27
N VAL A 26 -14.33 -2.86 5.03
CA VAL A 26 -15.42 -2.90 4.05
C VAL A 26 -16.53 -3.83 4.53
N ARG A 27 -16.20 -5.05 4.99
CA ARG A 27 -17.19 -5.98 5.55
C ARG A 27 -17.95 -5.36 6.73
N ASP A 28 -17.24 -4.72 7.65
CA ASP A 28 -17.83 -4.07 8.82
C ASP A 28 -18.65 -2.83 8.45
N SER A 29 -18.52 -2.31 7.23
CA SER A 29 -19.30 -1.16 6.76
C SER A 29 -20.75 -1.50 6.46
N ASN A 30 -21.08 -2.79 6.24
CA ASN A 30 -22.38 -3.27 5.78
C ASN A 30 -22.86 -2.61 4.46
N ILE A 31 -21.95 -2.04 3.66
CA ILE A 31 -22.25 -1.49 2.33
C ILE A 31 -22.10 -2.62 1.32
N THR A 32 -23.19 -2.95 0.61
CA THR A 32 -23.18 -3.98 -0.44
C THR A 32 -22.61 -3.47 -1.76
N THR A 33 -22.95 -2.23 -2.15
CA THR A 33 -22.48 -1.60 -3.39
C THR A 33 -22.14 -0.15 -3.12
N GLY A 34 -20.95 0.29 -3.52
CA GLY A 34 -20.50 1.66 -3.32
C GLY A 34 -19.04 1.85 -3.74
N LEU A 35 -18.45 2.95 -3.30
CA LEU A 35 -17.04 3.28 -3.54
C LEU A 35 -16.26 3.22 -2.22
N CYS A 36 -15.11 2.55 -2.25
CA CYS A 36 -14.12 2.58 -1.17
C CYS A 36 -13.00 3.53 -1.57
N ASN A 37 -12.91 4.67 -0.89
CA ASN A 37 -11.81 5.61 -1.07
C ASN A 37 -10.73 5.32 -0.03
N ILE A 38 -9.50 5.11 -0.49
CA ILE A 38 -8.34 4.90 0.37
C ILE A 38 -7.40 6.08 0.17
N PHE A 39 -7.02 6.73 1.27
CA PHE A 39 -6.17 7.90 1.28
C PHE A 39 -4.97 7.69 2.19
N VAL A 40 -3.77 7.92 1.68
CA VAL A 40 -2.53 7.88 2.46
C VAL A 40 -2.21 9.29 2.95
N GLN A 41 -2.05 9.42 4.26
CA GLN A 41 -1.77 10.70 4.94
C GLN A 41 -0.27 11.03 4.99
N HIS A 42 0.56 10.31 4.23
CA HIS A 42 2.02 10.44 4.22
C HIS A 42 2.50 10.75 2.80
N THR A 43 3.50 11.63 2.67
CA THR A 43 4.13 11.96 1.38
C THR A 43 5.22 10.97 0.98
N SER A 44 5.74 10.19 1.93
CA SER A 44 6.79 9.20 1.73
C SER A 44 6.26 7.79 1.44
N ALA A 45 4.95 7.65 1.22
CA ALA A 45 4.30 6.38 0.90
C ALA A 45 3.24 6.58 -0.18
N SER A 46 2.92 5.51 -0.91
CA SER A 46 1.88 5.52 -1.93
C SER A 46 1.01 4.28 -1.81
N LEU A 47 -0.15 4.31 -2.46
CA LEU A 47 -1.01 3.16 -2.65
C LEU A 47 -0.80 2.60 -4.04
N MET A 48 -0.88 1.29 -4.14
CA MET A 48 -0.77 0.60 -5.41
C MET A 48 -1.72 -0.59 -5.42
N LEU A 49 -2.37 -0.79 -6.55
CA LEU A 49 -3.18 -1.97 -6.84
C LEU A 49 -2.44 -2.79 -7.89
N CYS A 50 -1.98 -3.97 -7.50
CA CYS A 50 -1.20 -4.87 -8.33
C CYS A 50 -1.66 -6.32 -8.16
N GLU A 51 -1.06 -7.20 -8.95
CA GLU A 51 -1.20 -8.64 -8.79
C GLU A 51 -0.72 -9.08 -7.41
N ASN A 52 -1.45 -10.02 -6.81
CA ASN A 52 -1.14 -10.62 -5.51
C ASN A 52 -1.33 -12.15 -5.53
N ALA A 53 -1.24 -12.78 -6.71
CA ALA A 53 -1.34 -14.23 -6.88
C ALA A 53 0.04 -14.89 -6.78
N ASP A 54 1.04 -14.34 -7.47
CA ASP A 54 2.43 -14.76 -7.38
C ASP A 54 3.24 -13.78 -6.50
N PRO A 55 3.83 -14.22 -5.37
CA PRO A 55 4.69 -13.37 -4.55
C PRO A 55 5.90 -12.82 -5.30
N GLN A 56 6.37 -13.48 -6.37
CA GLN A 56 7.52 -13.03 -7.16
C GLN A 56 7.28 -11.70 -7.86
N VAL A 57 6.04 -11.42 -8.27
CA VAL A 57 5.68 -10.15 -8.93
C VAL A 57 5.92 -8.96 -7.98
N ARG A 58 5.64 -9.14 -6.69
CA ARG A 58 5.92 -8.11 -5.68
C ARG A 58 7.43 -7.91 -5.51
N ASP A 59 8.19 -8.99 -5.45
CA ASP A 59 9.64 -8.92 -5.27
C ASP A 59 10.34 -8.28 -6.49
N ASP A 60 9.86 -8.57 -7.69
CA ASP A 60 10.32 -7.95 -8.94
C ASP A 60 10.03 -6.45 -8.98
N LEU A 61 8.82 -6.06 -8.53
CA LEU A 61 8.46 -4.65 -8.42
C LEU A 61 9.35 -3.92 -7.40
N GLU A 62 9.58 -4.50 -6.23
CA GLU A 62 10.49 -3.92 -5.24
C GLU A 62 11.89 -3.76 -5.82
N THR A 63 12.38 -4.78 -6.53
CA THR A 63 13.68 -4.74 -7.21
C THR A 63 13.74 -3.62 -8.25
N PHE A 64 12.68 -3.45 -9.03
CA PHE A 64 12.57 -2.37 -10.02
C PHE A 64 12.58 -0.99 -9.35
N MET A 65 11.76 -0.80 -8.30
CA MET A 65 11.67 0.47 -7.57
C MET A 65 12.98 0.83 -6.86
N ALA A 66 13.68 -0.16 -6.29
CA ALA A 66 14.98 0.04 -5.65
C ALA A 66 16.07 0.48 -6.64
N LYS A 67 15.98 0.03 -7.91
CA LYS A 67 16.88 0.47 -8.98
C LYS A 67 16.53 1.85 -9.51
N LEU A 68 15.24 2.15 -9.67
CA LEU A 68 14.77 3.42 -10.23
C LEU A 68 14.97 4.59 -9.28
N ALA A 69 14.77 4.36 -7.98
CA ALA A 69 14.97 5.32 -6.91
C ALA A 69 15.77 4.66 -5.77
N PRO A 70 17.10 4.72 -5.84
CA PRO A 70 17.97 4.20 -4.78
C PRO A 70 17.79 4.98 -3.47
N ASP A 71 17.81 4.27 -2.35
CA ASP A 71 17.75 4.92 -1.04
C ASP A 71 19.04 5.69 -0.77
N GLY A 72 18.88 6.94 -0.33
CA GLY A 72 20.03 7.83 -0.06
C GLY A 72 20.86 8.12 -1.30
N ASP A 73 20.25 8.10 -2.49
CA ASP A 73 20.93 8.49 -3.73
C ASP A 73 21.54 9.89 -3.55
N PRO A 74 22.88 10.03 -3.66
CA PRO A 74 23.57 11.29 -3.40
C PRO A 74 23.19 12.41 -4.38
N MET A 75 22.44 12.10 -5.44
CA MET A 75 21.84 13.09 -6.32
C MET A 75 20.78 13.94 -5.60
N PHE A 76 20.10 13.39 -4.59
CA PHE A 76 19.04 14.07 -3.84
C PHE A 76 19.54 14.43 -2.43
N LEU A 77 19.24 15.66 -1.98
CA LEU A 77 19.67 16.22 -0.69
C LEU A 77 18.88 15.68 0.50
#